data_AF-N8VQ27-F1
#
_entry.id   AF-N8VQ27-F1
#
_cell.length_a   1.000
_cell.length_b   1.000
_cell.length_c   1.000
_cell.angle_alpha   90.00
_cell.angle_beta   90.00
_cell.angle_gamma   90.00
#
_symmetry.space_group_name_H-M   'P 1'
#
loop_
_entity.id
_entity.type
_entity.pdbx_description
1 polymer ?
#
loop_
_entity_poly.entity_id
_entity_poly.type
_entity_poly.pdbx_seq_one_letter_code
_entity_poly.pdbx_strand_id
1 'polypeptide(L)'
;MKAFFMLDELNQFHWTMLKSVLFILSLLPISEGALSLWQTTEGSSQIMIGFFALSMLSAWFVLCFLSALKTTVWDNQEMISKYEQLLFKAYRYIPMLFLSSLVAYLSVHLTLAL
;
A
#
# COMPACT_ATOMS: atom_id res chain seq x y z
N MET A 1 -33.71 -4.70 -9.72
CA MET A 1 -32.88 -3.48 -9.53
C MET A 1 -31.81 -3.61 -8.45
N LYS A 2 -31.97 -4.39 -7.37
CA LYS A 2 -30.92 -4.58 -6.33
C LYS A 2 -29.59 -5.19 -6.82
N ALA A 3 -29.62 -6.16 -7.74
CA ALA A 3 -28.41 -6.80 -8.26
C ALA A 3 -27.48 -5.81 -9.00
N PHE A 4 -28.05 -4.78 -9.63
CA PHE A 4 -27.28 -3.77 -10.36
C PHE A 4 -26.54 -2.82 -9.41
N PHE A 5 -27.20 -2.41 -8.31
CA PHE A 5 -26.56 -1.61 -7.24
C PHE A 5 -25.45 -2.39 -6.53
N MET A 6 -25.65 -3.68 -6.25
CA MET A 6 -24.60 -4.53 -5.68
C MET A 6 -23.37 -4.69 -6.57
N LEU A 7 -23.57 -4.86 -7.89
CA LEU A 7 -22.47 -4.93 -8.85
C LEU A 7 -21.66 -3.64 -8.88
N ASP A 8 -22.34 -2.50 -8.76
CA ASP A 8 -21.69 -1.19 -8.77
C ASP A 8 -20.89 -0.93 -7.47
N GLU A 9 -21.43 -1.29 -6.30
CA GLU A 9 -20.70 -1.23 -5.03
C GLU A 9 -19.50 -2.17 -4.99
N LEU A 10 -19.64 -3.39 -5.51
CA LEU A 10 -18.54 -4.35 -5.59
C LEU A 10 -17.44 -3.84 -6.54
N ASN A 11 -17.83 -3.25 -7.67
CA ASN A 11 -16.90 -2.68 -8.64
C ASN A 11 -16.17 -1.46 -8.05
N GLN A 12 -16.86 -0.57 -7.32
CA GLN A 12 -16.24 0.54 -6.60
C GLN A 12 -15.29 0.06 -5.51
N PHE A 13 -15.66 -0.99 -4.79
CA PHE A 13 -14.78 -1.62 -3.81
C PHE A 13 -13.52 -2.17 -4.48
N HIS A 14 -13.68 -2.97 -5.54
CA HIS A 14 -12.58 -3.54 -6.31
C HIS A 14 -11.64 -2.45 -6.84
N TRP A 15 -12.20 -1.36 -7.37
CA TRP A 15 -11.43 -0.24 -7.88
C TRP A 15 -10.66 0.51 -6.79
N THR A 16 -11.27 0.73 -5.63
CA THR A 16 -10.62 1.33 -4.47
C THR A 16 -9.47 0.47 -3.97
N MET A 17 -9.69 -0.84 -3.92
CA MET A 17 -8.69 -1.83 -3.55
C MET A 17 -7.53 -1.86 -4.54
N LEU A 18 -7.80 -1.89 -5.86
CA LEU A 18 -6.78 -1.88 -6.89
C LEU A 18 -5.92 -0.62 -6.82
N LYS A 19 -6.55 0.55 -6.65
CA LYS A 19 -5.85 1.82 -6.42
C LYS A 19 -4.95 1.77 -5.20
N SER A 20 -5.43 1.18 -4.10
CA SER A 20 -4.64 1.00 -2.89
C SER A 20 -3.41 0.13 -3.15
N VAL A 21 -3.58 -1.02 -3.83
CA VAL A 21 -2.47 -1.92 -4.19
C VAL A 21 -1.47 -1.23 -5.12
N LEU A 22 -1.91 -0.53 -6.15
CA LEU A 22 -1.03 0.23 -7.05
C LEU A 22 -0.27 1.33 -6.30
N PHE A 23 -0.93 2.01 -5.37
CA PHE A 23 -0.30 3.02 -4.53
C PHE A 23 0.75 2.41 -3.60
N ILE A 24 0.50 1.22 -3.03
CA ILE A 24 1.50 0.46 -2.26
C ILE A 24 2.68 0.06 -3.15
N LEU A 25 2.44 -0.45 -4.36
CA LEU A 25 3.50 -0.84 -5.29
C LEU A 25 4.38 0.34 -5.73
N SER A 26 3.86 1.58 -5.69
CA SER A 26 4.66 2.79 -5.96
C SER A 26 5.83 2.97 -4.98
N LEU A 27 5.79 2.34 -3.80
CA LEU A 27 6.92 2.34 -2.87
C LEU A 27 8.19 1.72 -3.47
N LEU A 28 8.08 0.78 -4.41
CA LEU A 28 9.24 0.17 -5.08
C LEU A 28 10.09 1.22 -5.82
N PRO A 29 9.57 1.90 -6.87
CA PRO A 29 10.36 2.90 -7.59
C PRO A 29 10.75 4.09 -6.70
N ILE A 30 9.96 4.43 -5.68
CA ILE A 30 10.32 5.51 -4.73
C ILE A 30 11.51 5.09 -3.87
N SER A 31 11.53 3.85 -3.39
CA SER A 31 12.64 3.32 -2.60
C SER A 31 13.94 3.23 -3.41
N GLU A 32 13.86 2.80 -4.68
CA GLU A 32 15.01 2.78 -5.59
C GLU A 32 15.52 4.19 -5.89
N GLY A 33 14.61 5.14 -6.15
CA GLY A 33 14.98 6.54 -6.35
C GLY A 33 15.66 7.14 -5.12
N ALA A 34 15.14 6.86 -3.93
CA ALA A 34 15.72 7.30 -2.66
C ALA A 34 17.11 6.69 -2.43
N LEU A 35 17.28 5.40 -2.71
CA LEU A 35 18.57 4.70 -2.60
C LEU A 35 19.60 5.25 -3.59
N SER A 36 19.19 5.47 -4.84
CA SER A 36 20.03 6.06 -5.87
C SER A 36 20.51 7.48 -5.49
N LEU A 37 19.62 8.32 -4.96
CA LEU A 37 19.98 9.65 -4.46
C LEU A 37 20.94 9.58 -3.27
N TRP A 38 20.75 8.62 -2.37
CA TRP A 38 21.68 8.39 -1.26
C TRP A 38 23.07 7.99 -1.75
N GLN A 39 23.16 7.02 -2.66
CA GLN A 39 24.44 6.45 -3.13
C GLN A 39 25.22 7.39 -4.04
N THR A 40 24.55 8.26 -4.78
CA THR A 40 25.19 9.22 -5.70
C THR A 40 25.67 10.50 -5.02
N THR A 41 25.36 10.69 -3.74
CA THR A 41 25.74 11.87 -2.98
C THR A 41 26.99 11.57 -2.13
N GLU A 42 28.06 12.35 -2.34
CA GLU A 42 29.29 12.25 -1.55
C GLU A 42 29.45 13.44 -0.57
N GLY A 43 30.07 13.18 0.59
CA GLY A 43 30.45 14.22 1.55
C GLY A 43 29.34 14.60 2.55
N SER A 44 29.39 15.83 3.08
CA SER A 44 28.50 16.27 4.16
C SER A 44 27.01 16.35 3.77
N SER A 45 26.70 16.44 2.47
CA SER A 45 25.35 16.41 1.92
C SER A 45 24.68 15.04 2.01
N GLN A 46 25.45 13.95 2.14
CA GLN A 46 24.93 12.58 2.21
C GLN A 46 24.01 12.39 3.44
N ILE A 47 24.39 12.95 4.59
CA ILE A 47 23.59 12.89 5.82
C ILE A 47 22.27 13.63 5.63
N MET A 48 22.30 14.82 5.02
CA MET A 48 21.09 15.62 4.76
C MET A 48 20.13 14.92 3.82
N ILE A 49 20.64 14.44 2.67
CA ILE A 49 19.86 13.69 1.69
C ILE A 49 19.34 12.39 2.29
N GLY A 50 20.11 11.79 3.19
CA GLY A 50 19.70 10.61 3.92
C GLY A 50 18.51 10.82 4.84
N PHE A 51 18.56 11.86 5.68
CA PHE A 51 17.41 12.25 6.50
C PHE A 51 16.19 12.61 5.65
N PHE A 52 16.39 13.29 4.52
CA PHE A 52 15.31 13.63 3.59
C PHE A 52 14.67 12.37 2.99
N ALA A 53 15.47 11.44 2.46
CA ALA A 53 15.02 10.19 1.87
C ALA A 53 14.25 9.33 2.88
N LEU A 54 14.79 9.14 4.09
CA LEU A 54 14.11 8.40 5.16
C LEU A 54 12.80 9.06 5.58
N SER A 55 12.78 10.38 5.71
CA SER A 55 11.57 11.13 6.06
C SER A 55 10.50 10.99 4.98
N MET A 56 10.87 11.13 3.71
CA MET A 56 9.96 10.99 2.58
C MET A 56 9.39 9.56 2.48
N LEU A 57 10.25 8.54 2.61
CA LEU A 57 9.83 7.14 2.61
C LEU A 57 8.90 6.83 3.78
N SER A 58 9.19 7.33 4.98
CA SER A 58 8.33 7.13 6.15
C SER A 58 6.94 7.76 5.97
N ALA A 59 6.87 8.97 5.42
CA ALA A 59 5.60 9.64 5.12
C ALA A 59 4.81 8.85 4.08
N TRP A 60 5.47 8.37 3.01
CA TRP A 60 4.83 7.55 1.99
C TRP A 60 4.29 6.24 2.56
N PHE A 61 5.06 5.62 3.45
CA PHE A 61 4.67 4.40 4.13
C PHE A 61 3.39 4.59 4.96
N VAL A 62 3.29 5.69 5.72
CA VAL A 62 2.07 6.04 6.48
C VAL A 62 0.87 6.23 5.55
N LEU A 63 1.05 6.89 4.40
CA LEU A 63 -0.04 7.06 3.42
C LEU A 63 -0.50 5.71 2.84
N CYS A 64 0.44 4.82 2.50
CA CYS A 64 0.13 3.47 2.03
C CYS A 64 -0.62 2.66 3.11
N PHE A 65 -0.19 2.76 4.37
CA PHE A 65 -0.86 2.13 5.50
C PHE A 65 -2.29 2.63 5.67
N LEU A 66 -2.51 3.95 5.68
CA LEU A 66 -3.83 4.55 5.79
C LEU A 66 -4.75 4.14 4.62
N SER A 67 -4.21 4.11 3.41
CA SER A 67 -4.93 3.65 2.21
C SER A 67 -5.38 2.19 2.37
N ALA A 68 -4.46 1.30 2.76
CA ALA A 68 -4.77 -0.12 2.96
C ALA A 68 -5.80 -0.31 4.08
N LEU A 69 -5.64 0.39 5.20
CA LEU A 69 -6.53 0.33 6.35
C LEU A 69 -7.95 0.80 5.98
N LYS A 70 -8.08 1.87 5.19
CA LYS A 70 -9.38 2.36 4.72
C LYS A 70 -10.13 1.28 3.92
N THR A 71 -9.44 0.53 3.06
CA THR A 71 -10.04 -0.60 2.35
C THR A 71 -10.40 -1.75 3.29
N THR A 72 -9.56 -2.03 4.29
CA THR A 72 -9.83 -3.09 5.27
C THR A 72 -11.00 -2.78 6.19
N VAL A 73 -11.24 -1.52 6.55
CA VAL A 73 -12.36 -1.11 7.43
C VAL A 73 -13.67 -0.85 6.66
N TRP A 74 -13.63 -0.84 5.32
CA TRP A 74 -14.81 -0.63 4.47
C TRP A 74 -15.90 -1.69 4.68
N ASP A 75 -16.99 -1.32 5.35
CA ASP A 75 -18.10 -2.23 5.65
C ASP A 75 -19.32 -1.95 4.77
N ASN A 76 -19.72 -2.94 3.95
CA ASN A 76 -20.98 -2.91 3.21
C ASN A 76 -21.95 -3.89 3.86
N GLN A 77 -22.92 -3.34 4.60
CA GLN A 77 -23.93 -4.09 5.36
C GLN A 77 -25.04 -4.70 4.49
N GLU A 78 -25.03 -4.46 3.18
CA GLU A 78 -26.08 -4.88 2.25
C GLU A 78 -25.91 -6.31 1.68
N MET A 79 -24.89 -7.08 2.11
CA MET A 79 -24.63 -8.42 1.54
C MET A 79 -25.67 -9.48 1.93
N ILE A 80 -26.23 -10.15 0.93
CA ILE A 80 -27.39 -11.06 1.06
C ILE A 80 -26.96 -12.48 1.45
N SER A 81 -25.78 -12.93 1.01
CA SER A 81 -25.29 -14.31 1.23
C SER A 81 -24.11 -14.39 2.19
N LYS A 82 -24.14 -15.38 3.10
CA LYS A 82 -23.02 -15.69 4.02
C LYS A 82 -21.70 -16.00 3.28
N TYR A 83 -21.78 -16.59 2.09
CA TYR A 83 -20.60 -16.89 1.27
C TYR A 83 -19.97 -15.62 0.67
N GLU A 84 -20.80 -14.71 0.14
CA GLU A 84 -20.34 -13.42 -0.40
C GLU A 84 -19.70 -12.58 0.70
N GLN A 85 -20.30 -12.57 1.89
CA GLN A 85 -19.78 -11.84 3.04
C GLN A 85 -18.39 -12.37 3.47
N LEU A 86 -18.18 -13.69 3.42
CA LEU A 86 -16.88 -14.30 3.74
C LEU A 86 -15.82 -13.96 2.68
N LEU A 87 -16.16 -14.08 1.40
CA LEU A 87 -15.27 -13.70 0.30
C LEU A 87 -14.89 -12.22 0.38
N PHE A 88 -15.86 -11.34 0.63
CA PHE A 88 -15.61 -9.91 0.76
C PHE A 88 -14.73 -9.59 1.97
N LYS A 89 -14.97 -10.26 3.10
CA LYS A 89 -14.15 -10.13 4.30
C LYS A 89 -12.69 -10.52 4.02
N ALA A 90 -12.46 -11.64 3.32
CA ALA A 90 -11.12 -12.04 2.91
C ALA A 90 -10.49 -11.02 1.93
N TYR A 91 -11.27 -10.58 0.94
CA TYR A 91 -10.83 -9.67 -0.11
C TYR A 91 -10.40 -8.28 0.42
N ARG A 92 -11.03 -7.81 1.50
CA ARG A 92 -10.66 -6.57 2.24
C ARG A 92 -9.25 -6.55 2.83
N TYR A 93 -8.66 -7.72 3.09
CA TYR A 93 -7.31 -7.80 3.67
C TYR A 93 -6.20 -7.79 2.62
N ILE A 94 -6.52 -7.89 1.33
CA ILE A 94 -5.49 -7.99 0.28
C ILE A 94 -4.53 -6.79 0.29
N PRO A 95 -4.98 -5.52 0.36
CA PRO A 95 -4.06 -4.38 0.43
C PRO A 95 -3.09 -4.45 1.62
N MET A 96 -3.58 -4.86 2.80
CA MET A 96 -2.74 -5.05 3.99
C MET A 96 -1.69 -6.16 3.80
N LEU A 97 -2.06 -7.28 3.16
CA LEU A 97 -1.12 -8.37 2.85
C LEU A 97 -0.03 -7.93 1.88
N PHE A 98 -0.39 -7.15 0.85
CA PHE A 98 0.57 -6.56 -0.07
C PHE A 98 1.52 -5.61 0.65
N LEU A 99 0.99 -4.70 1.49
CA LEU A 99 1.81 -3.78 2.27
C LEU A 99 2.77 -4.53 3.18
N SER A 100 2.29 -5.53 3.92
CA SER A 100 3.13 -6.32 4.83
C SER A 100 4.23 -7.08 4.08
N SER A 101 3.91 -7.67 2.93
CA SER A 101 4.89 -8.37 2.10
C SER A 101 5.95 -7.41 1.55
N LEU A 102 5.51 -6.22 1.13
CA LEU A 102 6.41 -5.19 0.61
C LEU A 102 7.35 -4.66 1.68
N VAL A 103 6.87 -4.43 2.91
CA VAL A 103 7.70 -4.03 4.04
C VAL A 103 8.76 -5.07 4.34
N ALA A 104 8.38 -6.35 4.36
CA ALA A 104 9.32 -7.43 4.57
C ALA A 104 10.40 -7.44 3.48
N TYR A 105 10.00 -7.30 2.21
CA TYR A 105 10.93 -7.20 1.08
C TYR A 105 11.89 -6.01 1.23
N LEU A 106 11.35 -4.79 1.44
CA LEU A 106 12.15 -3.57 1.56
C LEU A 106 13.09 -3.61 2.77
N SER A 107 12.65 -4.21 3.89
CA SER A 107 13.49 -4.34 5.08
C SER A 107 14.71 -5.22 4.80
N VAL A 108 14.54 -6.32 4.08
CA VAL A 108 15.66 -7.20 3.69
C VAL A 108 16.54 -6.51 2.64
N HIS A 109 15.94 -5.92 1.60
CA HIS A 109 16.67 -5.31 0.50
C HIS A 109 17.47 -4.08 0.92
N LEU A 110 16.86 -3.16 1.68
CA LEU A 110 17.52 -1.95 2.16
C LEU A 110 18.65 -2.27 3.14
N THR A 111 18.49 -3.29 3.97
CA THR A 111 19.55 -3.75 4.89
C THR A 111 20.75 -4.33 4.14
N LEU A 112 20.54 -4.95 2.98
CA LEU A 112 21.63 -5.47 2.14
C LEU A 112 22.35 -4.36 1.34
N ALA A 113 21.67 -3.24 1.10
CA ALA A 113 22.17 -2.14 0.28
C ALA A 113 22.91 -1.03 1.06
N LEU A 114 22.87 -1.08 2.39
CA LEU A 114 23.41 -0.08 3.33
C LEU A 114 24.58 -0.67 4.11
#